data_AF-A0A1L8DHR9-F1
#
_entry.id   AF-A0A1L8DHR9-F1
#
_cell.length_a   1.000
_cell.length_b   1.000
_cell.length_c   1.000
_cell.angle_alpha   90.00
_cell.angle_beta   90.00
_cell.angle_gamma   90.00
#
_symmetry.space_group_name_H-M   'P 1'
#
loop_
_entity.id
_entity.type
_entity.pdbx_description
1 polymer ?
#
loop_
_entity_poly.entity_id
_entity_poly.type
_entity_poly.pdbx_seq_one_letter_code
_entity_poly.pdbx_strand_id
1 'polypeptide(L)'
;MALAMQKRNNVRLPPEVNRVLYIRNLPYKITSDEMYDIFGKYGAIRQIRVGNTPETRGTAFVVFEDIFDAKNACDHLSGFNVCNRYLVVLYYQSTKAFKRVDVDKKQEELEKMKSKYNITTDELKK
;
A
#
# COMPACT_ATOMS: atom_id res chain seq x y z
N MET A 1 32.15 18.21 21.84
CA MET A 1 31.82 17.65 20.51
C MET A 1 30.31 17.72 20.29
N ALA A 2 29.78 18.92 20.07
CA ALA A 2 28.34 19.15 19.91
C ALA A 2 28.08 19.83 18.56
N LEU A 3 28.17 19.08 17.48
CA LEU A 3 27.89 19.56 16.12
C LEU A 3 27.36 18.40 15.27
N ALA A 4 26.06 18.07 15.38
CA ALA A 4 25.33 17.35 14.32
C ALA A 4 23.82 17.20 14.65
N MET A 5 23.08 18.27 14.96
CA MET A 5 21.62 18.09 15.12
C MET A 5 20.75 19.34 14.88
N GLN A 6 21.14 20.23 13.98
CA GLN A 6 20.33 21.41 13.63
C GLN A 6 20.41 21.73 12.12
N LYS A 7 19.72 20.95 11.28
CA LYS A 7 19.21 21.39 9.96
C LYS A 7 18.37 20.31 9.26
N ARG A 8 17.09 20.15 9.64
CA ARG A 8 16.09 19.46 8.78
C ARG A 8 14.71 20.12 8.80
N ASN A 9 14.59 21.36 9.29
CA ASN A 9 13.31 22.04 9.42
C ASN A 9 13.10 23.06 8.29
N ASN A 10 12.76 22.60 7.08
CA ASN A 10 11.92 23.30 6.08
C ASN A 10 11.96 22.70 4.65
N VAL A 11 12.10 21.39 4.49
CA VAL A 11 11.77 20.78 3.19
C VAL A 11 10.29 20.45 3.19
N ARG A 12 9.47 21.33 2.59
CA ARG A 12 8.06 21.03 2.34
C ARG A 12 8.00 19.93 1.28
N LEU A 13 7.66 18.72 1.70
CA LEU A 13 7.45 17.61 0.78
C LEU A 13 6.14 17.82 0.01
N PRO A 14 6.05 17.37 -1.25
CA PRO A 14 4.80 17.39 -2.00
C PRO A 14 3.66 16.73 -1.19
N PRO A 15 2.41 17.22 -1.33
CA PRO A 15 1.27 16.69 -0.57
C PRO A 15 0.96 15.21 -0.88
N GLU A 16 1.55 14.67 -1.95
CA GLU A 16 1.44 13.27 -2.34
C GLU A 16 2.37 12.34 -1.54
N VAL A 17 3.42 12.89 -0.91
CA VAL A 17 4.37 12.11 -0.14
C VAL A 17 3.74 11.69 1.18
N ASN A 18 3.81 10.39 1.46
CA ASN A 18 3.27 9.80 2.68
C ASN A 18 4.32 8.92 3.34
N ARG A 19 4.25 8.79 4.67
CA ARG A 19 5.05 7.85 5.46
C ARG A 19 4.73 6.39 5.14
N VAL A 20 3.54 6.16 4.60
CA VAL A 20 3.07 4.84 4.18
C VAL A 20 3.35 4.68 2.70
N LEU A 21 4.08 3.62 2.36
CA LEU A 21 4.32 3.17 1.00
C LEU A 21 3.46 1.96 0.69
N TYR A 22 2.91 1.96 -0.52
CA TYR A 22 2.20 0.84 -1.12
C TYR A 22 3.09 0.17 -2.16
N ILE A 23 3.38 -1.10 -1.93
CA ILE A 23 4.26 -1.90 -2.76
C ILE A 23 3.40 -2.86 -3.56
N ARG A 24 3.63 -2.94 -4.87
CA ARG A 24 3.03 -3.94 -5.75
C ARG A 24 4.10 -4.79 -6.43
N ASN A 25 3.64 -5.88 -7.02
CA ASN A 25 4.47 -6.83 -7.77
C ASN A 25 5.50 -7.56 -6.89
N LEU A 26 5.20 -7.72 -5.59
CA LEU A 26 6.05 -8.47 -4.68
C LEU A 26 6.04 -9.96 -5.03
N PRO A 27 7.19 -10.65 -4.91
CA PRO A 27 7.24 -12.10 -4.99
C PRO A 27 6.34 -12.73 -3.94
N TYR A 28 5.59 -13.76 -4.32
CA TYR A 28 4.67 -14.44 -3.39
C TYR A 28 5.35 -15.24 -2.28
N LYS A 29 6.66 -15.45 -2.39
CA LYS A 29 7.47 -16.18 -1.42
C LYS A 29 8.28 -15.23 -0.51
N ILE A 30 8.12 -13.91 -0.65
CA ILE A 30 8.88 -12.96 0.16
C ILE A 30 8.50 -13.09 1.62
N THR A 31 9.51 -13.11 2.49
CA THR A 31 9.34 -13.16 3.94
C THR A 31 9.28 -11.76 4.54
N SER A 32 8.73 -11.64 5.75
CA SER A 32 8.74 -10.39 6.50
C SER A 32 10.16 -9.90 6.74
N ASP A 33 11.08 -10.80 7.08
CA ASP A 33 12.48 -10.47 7.38
C ASP A 33 13.19 -9.87 6.17
N GLU A 34 13.01 -10.43 4.98
CA GLU A 34 13.53 -9.84 3.73
C GLU A 34 12.95 -8.45 3.47
N MET A 35 11.68 -8.21 3.82
CA MET A 35 11.08 -6.87 3.70
C MET A 35 11.74 -5.89 4.67
N TYR A 36 12.02 -6.31 5.91
CA TYR A 36 12.77 -5.50 6.87
C TYR A 36 14.20 -5.23 6.40
N ASP A 37 14.88 -6.20 5.79
CA ASP A 37 16.24 -6.02 5.27
C ASP A 37 16.30 -5.08 4.06
N ILE A 38 15.31 -5.13 3.17
CA ILE A 38 15.27 -4.26 1.99
C ILE A 38 14.89 -2.82 2.39
N PHE A 39 13.79 -2.67 3.12
CA PHE A 39 13.23 -1.35 3.44
C PHE A 39 13.95 -0.70 4.64
N GLY A 40 14.50 -1.49 5.57
CA GLY A 40 15.16 -1.01 6.77
C GLY A 40 16.50 -0.33 6.50
N LYS A 41 17.10 -0.55 5.33
CA LYS A 41 18.30 0.19 4.86
C LYS A 41 18.06 1.68 4.67
N TYR A 42 16.80 2.08 4.45
CA TYR A 42 16.43 3.46 4.17
C TYR A 42 15.96 4.22 5.42
N GLY A 43 15.54 3.52 6.46
CA GLY A 43 15.05 4.13 7.68
C GLY A 43 14.32 3.17 8.63
N ALA A 44 13.89 3.71 9.76
CA ALA A 44 13.18 2.94 10.78
C ALA A 44 11.76 2.60 10.31
N ILE A 45 11.44 1.31 10.28
CA ILE A 45 10.12 0.81 9.90
C ILE A 45 9.24 0.67 11.14
N ARG A 46 8.07 1.31 11.10
CA ARG A 46 7.05 1.22 12.14
C ARG A 46 6.22 -0.04 12.03
N GLN A 47 5.78 -0.37 10.82
CA GLN A 47 4.95 -1.56 10.57
C GLN A 47 5.02 -2.01 9.12
N ILE A 48 5.04 -3.32 8.89
CA ILE A 48 4.84 -3.93 7.57
C ILE A 48 3.55 -4.75 7.60
N ARG A 49 2.70 -4.59 6.57
CA ARG A 49 1.50 -5.41 6.36
C ARG A 49 1.53 -6.00 4.97
N VAL A 50 1.65 -7.31 4.89
CA VAL A 50 1.63 -8.04 3.62
C VAL A 50 0.21 -8.51 3.31
N GLY A 51 -0.24 -8.33 2.06
CA GLY A 51 -1.54 -8.82 1.61
C GLY A 51 -1.53 -10.35 1.52
N ASN A 52 -2.41 -10.99 2.29
CA ASN A 52 -2.53 -12.45 2.35
C ASN A 52 -3.78 -13.00 1.61
N THR A 53 -4.69 -12.13 1.16
CA THR A 53 -5.87 -12.58 0.40
C THR A 53 -5.48 -12.82 -1.06
N PRO A 54 -6.17 -13.70 -1.81
CA PRO A 54 -5.87 -13.95 -3.22
C PRO A 54 -5.87 -12.66 -4.07
N GLU A 55 -6.69 -11.68 -3.72
CA GLU A 55 -6.78 -10.37 -4.38
C GLU A 55 -5.68 -9.38 -3.98
N THR A 56 -5.12 -9.53 -2.78
CA THR A 56 -4.05 -8.65 -2.25
C THR A 56 -2.68 -9.31 -2.26
N ARG A 57 -2.58 -10.58 -2.67
CA ARG A 57 -1.33 -11.31 -2.71
C ARG A 57 -0.34 -10.62 -3.65
N GLY A 58 0.88 -10.40 -3.16
CA GLY A 58 1.91 -9.66 -3.90
C GLY A 58 1.79 -8.15 -3.79
N THR A 59 0.99 -7.65 -2.84
CA THR A 59 1.01 -6.26 -2.38
C THR A 59 1.37 -6.19 -0.91
N ALA A 60 1.95 -5.06 -0.51
CA ALA A 60 2.27 -4.79 0.89
C ALA A 60 2.17 -3.30 1.20
N PHE A 61 1.95 -2.99 2.46
CA PHE A 61 2.05 -1.65 3.01
C PHE A 61 3.23 -1.60 3.98
N VAL A 62 4.13 -0.65 3.76
CA VAL A 62 5.26 -0.38 4.65
C VAL A 62 5.08 1.00 5.23
N VAL A 63 5.07 1.08 6.56
CA VAL A 63 4.93 2.32 7.32
C VAL A 63 6.30 2.66 7.90
N PHE A 64 6.87 3.79 7.47
CA PHE A 64 8.08 4.33 8.07
C PHE A 64 7.75 5.24 9.26
N GLU A 65 8.70 5.39 10.18
CA GLU A 65 8.62 6.38 11.25
C GLU A 65 8.77 7.81 10.69
N ASP A 66 9.74 8.03 9.80
CA ASP A 66 9.99 9.31 9.14
C ASP A 66 9.44 9.35 7.70
N ILE A 67 8.94 10.51 7.28
CA ILE A 67 8.45 10.79 5.92
C ILE A 67 9.60 10.94 4.92
N PHE A 68 10.76 11.45 5.35
CA PHE A 68 11.94 11.59 4.50
C PHE A 68 12.52 10.23 4.13
N ASP A 69 12.52 9.29 5.07
CA ASP A 69 12.95 7.91 4.85
C ASP A 69 12.02 7.20 3.86
N ALA A 70 10.71 7.37 4.01
CA ALA A 70 9.71 6.86 3.07
C ALA A 70 9.93 7.41 1.66
N LYS A 71 10.22 8.71 1.51
CA LYS A 71 10.55 9.31 0.22
C LYS A 71 11.80 8.67 -0.37
N ASN A 72 12.86 8.55 0.43
CA ASN A 72 14.13 7.99 -0.03
C ASN A 72 13.98 6.54 -0.48
N ALA A 73 13.21 5.73 0.28
CA ALA A 73 12.87 4.37 -0.08
C ALA A 73 12.06 4.32 -1.38
N CYS A 74 11.07 5.20 -1.56
CA CYS A 74 10.25 5.24 -2.77
C CYS A 74 11.08 5.51 -4.03
N ASP A 75 11.99 6.48 -3.97
CA ASP A 75 12.81 6.89 -5.11
C ASP A 75 13.81 5.80 -5.54
N HIS A 76 14.36 5.05 -4.58
CA HIS A 76 15.40 4.03 -4.86
C HIS A 76 14.86 2.61 -5.04
N LEU A 77 13.73 2.26 -4.40
CA LEU A 77 13.16 0.91 -4.48
C LEU A 77 12.16 0.74 -5.63
N SER A 78 11.73 1.84 -6.25
CA SER A 78 10.91 1.76 -7.46
C SER A 78 11.74 1.14 -8.60
N GLY A 79 11.29 -0.01 -9.11
CA GLY A 79 12.02 -0.77 -10.11
C GLY A 79 13.14 -1.65 -9.52
N PHE A 80 13.19 -1.86 -8.21
CA PHE A 80 14.15 -2.79 -7.62
C PHE A 80 13.80 -4.24 -7.99
N ASN A 81 14.78 -5.02 -8.46
CA ASN A 81 14.56 -6.41 -8.85
C ASN A 81 14.67 -7.34 -7.63
N VAL A 82 13.58 -8.00 -7.27
CA VAL A 82 13.52 -9.05 -6.25
C VAL A 82 13.00 -10.33 -6.89
N CYS A 83 13.82 -11.39 -6.89
CA CYS A 83 13.47 -12.69 -7.45
C CYS A 83 12.93 -12.62 -8.90
N ASN A 84 13.59 -11.88 -9.79
CA ASN A 84 13.19 -11.62 -11.18
C ASN A 84 11.87 -10.85 -11.33
N ARG A 85 11.45 -10.11 -10.30
CA ARG A 85 10.29 -9.21 -10.36
C ARG A 85 10.70 -7.81 -9.95
N TYR A 86 10.34 -6.84 -10.79
CA TYR A 86 10.55 -5.43 -10.51
C TYR A 86 9.47 -4.89 -9.59
N LEU A 87 9.86 -4.45 -8.39
CA LEU A 87 8.94 -3.88 -7.43
C LEU A 87 8.40 -2.54 -7.92
N VAL A 88 7.12 -2.29 -7.62
CA VAL A 88 6.49 -0.99 -7.86
C VAL A 88 6.17 -0.39 -6.51
N VAL A 89 6.84 0.71 -6.17
CA VAL A 89 6.65 1.41 -4.90
C VAL A 89 5.91 2.72 -5.17
N LEU A 90 4.80 2.92 -4.47
CA LEU A 90 3.93 4.09 -4.63
C LEU A 90 3.63 4.69 -3.26
N TYR A 91 3.38 5.99 -3.19
CA TYR A 91 2.85 6.58 -1.96
C TYR A 91 1.43 6.10 -1.68
N TYR A 92 1.12 5.88 -0.41
CA TYR A 92 -0.22 5.53 0.01
C TYR A 92 -1.19 6.69 -0.21
N GLN A 93 -2.18 6.46 -1.08
CA GLN A 93 -3.29 7.37 -1.31
C GLN A 93 -4.54 6.84 -0.61
N SER A 94 -4.87 7.44 0.54
CA SER A 94 -6.06 7.14 1.35
C SER A 94 -7.33 7.05 0.50
N THR A 95 -7.55 8.02 -0.39
CA THR A 95 -8.74 8.10 -1.26
C THR A 95 -8.91 6.92 -2.22
N LYS A 96 -7.83 6.24 -2.62
CA LYS A 96 -7.88 5.07 -3.51
C LYS A 96 -7.97 3.76 -2.74
N ALA A 97 -7.45 3.71 -1.51
CA ALA A 97 -7.49 2.52 -0.68
C ALA A 97 -8.91 2.18 -0.19
N PHE A 98 -9.73 3.18 0.17
CA PHE A 98 -11.10 2.97 0.66
C PHE A 98 -12.13 2.67 -0.44
N LYS A 99 -11.87 3.05 -1.70
CA LYS A 99 -12.79 2.80 -2.82
C LYS A 99 -13.18 1.33 -2.98
N ARG A 100 -12.28 0.38 -2.69
CA ARG A 100 -12.62 -1.05 -2.77
C ARG A 100 -13.57 -1.47 -1.65
N VAL A 101 -13.32 -1.02 -0.43
CA VAL A 101 -14.18 -1.30 0.73
C VAL A 101 -15.60 -0.77 0.53
N ASP A 102 -15.75 0.41 -0.07
CA ASP A 102 -17.07 1.00 -0.36
C ASP A 102 -17.81 0.24 -1.47
N VAL A 103 -17.10 -0.37 -2.42
CA VAL A 103 -17.70 -1.17 -3.50
C VAL A 103 -18.16 -2.53 -2.96
N ASP A 104 -17.34 -3.20 -2.16
CA ASP A 104 -17.67 -4.51 -1.59
C ASP A 104 -18.89 -4.43 -0.66
N LYS A 105 -18.96 -3.40 0.21
CA LYS A 105 -20.14 -3.15 1.06
C LYS A 105 -21.41 -2.89 0.24
N LYS A 106 -21.30 -2.08 -0.83
CA LYS A 106 -22.43 -1.82 -1.73
C LYS A 106 -22.90 -3.09 -2.43
N GLN A 107 -22.00 -3.99 -2.76
CA GLN A 107 -22.33 -5.24 -3.44
C GLN A 107 -23.10 -6.19 -2.51
N GLU A 108 -22.67 -6.30 -1.24
CA GLU A 108 -23.40 -7.06 -0.22
C GLU A 108 -24.78 -6.46 0.10
N GLU A 109 -24.89 -5.13 0.20
CA GLU A 109 -26.18 -4.46 0.41
C GLU A 109 -27.12 -4.70 -0.77
N LEU A 110 -26.60 -4.63 -2.00
CA LEU A 110 -27.36 -4.90 -3.21
C LEU A 110 -27.81 -6.37 -3.28
N GLU A 111 -26.98 -7.33 -2.89
CA GLU A 111 -27.34 -8.75 -2.84
C GLU A 111 -28.38 -9.04 -1.76
N LYS A 112 -28.27 -8.42 -0.58
CA LYS A 112 -29.29 -8.51 0.47
C LYS A 112 -30.60 -7.88 0.02
N MET A 113 -30.55 -6.76 -0.70
CA MET A 113 -31.74 -6.09 -1.25
C MET A 113 -32.39 -6.94 -2.34
N LYS A 114 -31.61 -7.48 -3.29
CA LYS A 114 -32.11 -8.39 -4.33
C LYS A 114 -32.77 -9.65 -3.75
N SER A 115 -32.18 -10.23 -2.71
CA SER A 115 -32.72 -11.39 -2.00
C SER A 115 -33.98 -11.04 -1.21
N LYS A 116 -34.03 -9.86 -0.59
CA LYS A 116 -35.19 -9.39 0.20
C LYS A 116 -36.40 -9.07 -0.67
N TYR A 117 -36.19 -8.65 -1.92
CA TYR A 117 -37.26 -8.26 -2.83
C TYR A 117 -37.57 -9.30 -3.93
N ASN A 118 -36.96 -10.50 -3.91
CA ASN A 118 -37.18 -11.56 -4.91
C ASN A 118 -37.16 -11.05 -6.37
N ILE A 119 -36.23 -10.13 -6.69
CA ILE A 119 -36.14 -9.54 -8.02
C ILE A 119 -35.28 -10.46 -8.90
N THR A 120 -35.92 -11.38 -9.61
CA THR A 120 -35.28 -12.19 -10.66
C THR A 120 -35.02 -11.29 -11.86
N THR A 121 -33.77 -11.16 -12.31
CA THR A 121 -33.38 -10.28 -13.44
C THR A 121 -33.76 -10.86 -14.82
N ASP A 122 -34.88 -11.59 -14.90
CA ASP A 122 -35.33 -12.26 -16.13
C ASP A 122 -36.35 -11.41 -16.92
N GLU A 123 -36.99 -10.40 -16.29
CA GLU A 123 -38.10 -9.65 -16.92
C GLU A 123 -37.70 -8.33 -17.61
N LEU A 124 -36.42 -7.96 -17.67
CA LEU A 124 -35.95 -6.72 -18.31
C LEU A 124 -35.48 -6.89 -19.76
N LYS A 125 -35.74 -8.04 -20.40
CA LYS A 125 -35.37 -8.33 -21.80
C LYS A 125 -36.59 -8.57 -22.71
N LYS A 126 -37.67 -7.81 -22.54
CA LYS A 126 -38.75 -7.76 -23.54
C LYS A 126 -38.92 -6.36 -24.09
#